data_AF-A0A368GG56-F1
#
_entry.id   AF-A0A368GG56-F1
#
_cell.length_a   1.000
_cell.length_b   1.000
_cell.length_c   1.000
_cell.angle_alpha   90.00
_cell.angle_beta   90.00
_cell.angle_gamma   90.00
#
_symmetry.space_group_name_H-M   'P 1'
#
loop_
_entity.id
_entity.type
_entity.pdbx_description
1 polymer ?
#
loop_
_entity_poly.entity_id
_entity_poly.type
_entity_poly.pdbx_seq_one_letter_code
_entity_poly.pdbx_strand_id
1 'polypeptide(L)'
;MTAPSYHLMTCLIPKSMSTVMALIFCYLLHDREFINAGRSILIRMPDDGSCRGNNTFHGIDRMMQNLNVKNMTDWKFTMVTRDPTDRFLSGFIDRCIRLVIPQLR
;
A
#
# COMPACT_ATOMS: atom_id res chain seq x y z
N MET A 1 3.31 -3.87 -2.65
CA MET A 1 2.41 -4.68 -1.80
C MET A 1 1.79 -5.77 -2.63
N THR A 2 1.48 -6.92 -2.05
CA THR A 2 0.82 -8.03 -2.75
C THR A 2 -0.42 -8.52 -2.03
N ALA A 3 -1.33 -9.11 -2.80
CA ALA A 3 -2.44 -9.93 -2.31
C ALA A 3 -2.33 -11.29 -3.03
N PRO A 4 -1.55 -12.24 -2.48
CA PRO A 4 -1.17 -13.46 -3.19
C PRO A 4 -2.36 -14.34 -3.59
N SER A 5 -3.38 -14.45 -2.74
CA SER A 5 -4.62 -15.22 -3.01
C SER A 5 -5.37 -14.75 -4.26
N TYR A 6 -5.13 -13.50 -4.68
CA TYR A 6 -5.75 -12.87 -5.83
C TYR A 6 -4.77 -12.66 -7.00
N HIS A 7 -3.52 -13.10 -6.88
CA HIS A 7 -2.43 -12.85 -7.84
C HIS A 7 -2.26 -11.36 -8.17
N LEU A 8 -2.43 -10.48 -7.16
CA LEU A 8 -2.32 -9.04 -7.34
C LEU A 8 -1.03 -8.49 -6.73
N MET A 9 -0.42 -7.54 -7.42
CA MET A 9 0.65 -6.71 -6.93
C MET A 9 0.35 -5.23 -7.19
N THR A 10 0.67 -4.36 -6.23
CA THR A 10 0.65 -2.92 -6.42
C THR A 10 1.98 -2.26 -6.04
N CYS A 11 2.43 -1.32 -6.85
CA CYS A 11 3.50 -0.41 -6.48
C CYS A 11 2.92 0.79 -5.72
N LEU A 12 3.32 0.95 -4.46
CA LEU A 12 2.89 2.09 -3.65
C LEU A 12 3.77 3.29 -3.95
N ILE A 13 3.23 4.24 -4.71
CA ILE A 13 3.89 5.51 -5.02
C ILE A 13 3.42 6.57 -4.01
N PRO A 14 4.31 7.09 -3.14
CA PRO A 14 3.93 8.14 -2.19
C PRO A 14 3.23 9.32 -2.86
N LYS A 15 2.22 9.87 -2.18
CA LYS A 15 1.38 10.99 -2.67
C LYS A 15 0.55 10.69 -3.93
N SER A 16 0.45 9.42 -4.33
CA SER A 16 -0.46 8.95 -5.38
C SER A 16 -1.44 7.92 -4.83
N MET A 17 -2.35 8.35 -3.94
CA MET A 17 -3.31 7.46 -3.24
C MET A 17 -2.67 6.25 -2.53
N SER A 18 -1.39 6.33 -2.15
CA SER A 18 -0.64 5.20 -1.58
C SER A 18 -1.24 4.65 -0.29
N THR A 19 -1.82 5.51 0.55
CA THR A 19 -2.48 5.08 1.79
C THR A 19 -3.74 4.27 1.51
N VAL A 20 -4.55 4.69 0.53
CA VAL A 20 -5.77 3.97 0.14
C VAL A 20 -5.40 2.63 -0.49
N MET A 21 -4.40 2.61 -1.39
CA MET A 21 -3.93 1.35 -1.98
C MET A 21 -3.36 0.38 -0.94
N ALA A 22 -2.63 0.88 0.06
CA ALA A 22 -2.16 0.04 1.16
C ALA A 22 -3.34 -0.56 1.96
N LEU A 23 -4.41 0.20 2.21
CA LEU A 23 -5.61 -0.29 2.88
C LEU A 23 -6.36 -1.33 2.04
N ILE A 24 -6.51 -1.11 0.72
CA ILE A 24 -7.14 -2.07 -0.19
C ILE A 24 -6.37 -3.39 -0.19
N PHE A 25 -5.04 -3.35 -0.32
CA PHE A 25 -4.23 -4.57 -0.32
C PHE A 25 -4.19 -5.27 1.03
N CYS A 26 -4.26 -4.52 2.12
CA CYS A 26 -4.41 -5.07 3.46
C CYS A 26 -5.76 -5.77 3.65
N TYR A 27 -6.84 -5.15 3.16
CA TYR A 27 -8.16 -5.78 3.12
C TYR A 27 -8.12 -7.10 2.35
N LEU A 28 -7.51 -7.14 1.16
CA LEU A 28 -7.41 -8.35 0.35
C LEU A 28 -6.54 -9.45 1.00
N LEU A 29 -5.66 -9.10 1.95
CA LEU A 29 -4.84 -10.07 2.68
C LEU A 29 -5.62 -10.76 3.80
N HIS A 30 -6.54 -10.04 4.45
CA HIS A 30 -7.33 -10.50 5.59
C HIS A 30 -8.84 -10.36 5.34
N ASP A 31 -9.28 -10.63 4.11
CA ASP A 31 -10.64 -10.37 3.63
C ASP A 31 -11.72 -11.02 4.52
N ARG A 32 -11.52 -12.28 4.92
CA ARG A 32 -12.42 -13.02 5.81
C ARG A 32 -12.52 -12.40 7.19
N GLU A 33 -11.39 -12.05 7.80
CA GLU A 33 -11.35 -11.41 9.13
C GLU A 33 -12.03 -10.04 9.08
N PHE A 34 -11.81 -9.30 7.99
CA PHE A 34 -12.37 -7.99 7.80
C PHE A 34 -13.90 -8.02 7.66
N ILE A 35 -14.43 -8.94 6.86
CA ILE A 35 -15.87 -9.15 6.67
C ILE A 35 -16.50 -9.62 7.98
N ASN A 36 -15.91 -10.61 8.67
CA ASN A 36 -16.45 -11.16 9.90
C ASN A 36 -16.47 -10.13 11.05
N ALA A 37 -15.52 -9.20 11.07
CA ALA A 37 -15.47 -8.13 12.06
C ALA A 37 -16.38 -6.93 11.73
N GLY A 38 -17.12 -6.96 10.61
CA GLY A 38 -17.99 -5.85 10.18
C GLY A 38 -17.22 -4.55 9.91
N ARG A 39 -15.94 -4.64 9.56
CA ARG A 39 -15.08 -3.47 9.35
C ARG A 39 -15.37 -2.83 7.98
N SER A 40 -15.12 -1.52 7.88
CA SER A 40 -15.25 -0.77 6.63
C SER A 40 -13.89 -0.31 6.13
N ILE A 41 -13.62 -0.46 4.82
CA ILE A 41 -12.38 0.00 4.19
C ILE A 41 -12.17 1.51 4.30
N LEU A 42 -13.24 2.25 4.62
CA LEU A 42 -13.24 3.69 4.83
C LEU A 42 -12.72 4.09 6.22
N ILE A 43 -12.71 3.14 7.17
CA ILE A 43 -12.20 3.37 8.52
C ILE A 43 -10.73 2.94 8.53
N ARG A 44 -9.85 3.88 8.91
CA ARG A 44 -8.42 3.61 9.03
C ARG A 44 -8.20 2.46 9.99
N MET A 45 -7.67 1.34 9.49
CA MET A 45 -7.28 0.24 10.37
C MET A 45 -6.21 0.74 11.34
N PRO A 46 -6.29 0.37 12.63
CA PRO A 46 -5.18 0.52 13.54
C PRO A 46 -3.94 -0.13 12.90
N ASP A 47 -2.81 0.54 12.96
CA ASP A 47 -1.53 -0.02 12.53
C ASP A 47 -1.07 -1.03 13.59
N ASP A 48 -1.81 -2.13 13.73
CA ASP A 48 -1.49 -3.23 14.64
C ASP A 48 -0.32 -4.10 14.11
N GLY A 49 0.30 -3.68 13.00
CA GLY A 49 1.40 -4.38 12.35
C GLY A 49 0.96 -5.52 11.45
N SER A 50 -0.32 -5.93 11.43
CA SER A 50 -0.77 -7.12 10.70
C SER A 50 -0.47 -7.04 9.19
N CYS A 51 -0.61 -5.85 8.61
CA CYS A 51 -0.29 -5.59 7.20
C CYS A 51 1.07 -4.92 6.95
N ARG A 52 1.79 -4.51 7.99
CA ARG A 52 3.12 -3.90 7.83
C ARG A 52 4.20 -4.97 7.93
N GLY A 53 4.67 -5.44 6.78
CA GLY A 53 5.85 -6.30 6.68
C GLY A 53 5.61 -7.61 5.92
N ASN A 54 4.44 -8.23 6.10
CA ASN A 54 4.17 -9.56 5.55
C ASN A 54 3.93 -9.59 4.03
N ASN A 55 3.43 -8.49 3.44
CA ASN A 55 3.12 -8.41 2.01
C ASN A 55 3.78 -7.23 1.30
N THR A 56 4.78 -6.61 1.94
CA THR A 56 5.54 -5.47 1.40
C THR A 56 6.92 -5.92 0.94
N PHE A 57 7.27 -5.63 -0.32
CA PHE A 57 8.55 -6.03 -0.90
C PHE A 57 9.21 -4.84 -1.60
N HIS A 58 10.54 -4.78 -1.53
CA HIS A 58 11.36 -3.76 -2.19
C HIS A 58 11.77 -4.12 -3.63
N GLY A 59 10.99 -4.97 -4.29
CA GLY A 59 11.26 -5.42 -5.65
C GLY A 59 10.48 -6.69 -5.99
N ILE A 60 10.33 -6.94 -7.29
CA ILE A 60 9.61 -8.11 -7.81
C ILE A 60 10.39 -9.38 -7.49
N ASP A 61 11.71 -9.39 -7.64
CA ASP A 61 12.53 -10.59 -7.38
C ASP A 61 12.43 -11.06 -5.93
N ARG A 62 12.50 -10.13 -4.97
CA ARG A 62 12.32 -10.45 -3.54
C ARG A 62 10.91 -10.97 -3.25
N MET A 63 9.90 -10.41 -3.91
CA MET A 63 8.54 -10.91 -3.79
C MET A 63 8.43 -12.35 -4.32
N MET A 64 8.99 -12.63 -5.49
CA MET A 64 8.97 -13.96 -6.12
C MET A 64 9.61 -15.01 -5.22
N GLN A 65 10.78 -14.68 -4.66
CA GLN A 65 11.51 -15.54 -3.72
C GLN A 65 10.71 -15.79 -2.44
N ASN A 66 10.17 -14.75 -1.81
CA ASN A 66 9.44 -14.89 -0.54
C ASN A 66 8.09 -15.59 -0.69
N LEU A 67 7.41 -15.41 -1.81
CA LEU A 67 6.11 -16.05 -2.08
C LEU A 67 6.25 -17.39 -2.81
N ASN A 68 7.47 -17.84 -3.09
CA ASN A 68 7.77 -19.05 -3.87
C ASN A 68 7.02 -19.10 -5.22
N VAL A 69 6.89 -17.94 -5.87
CA VAL A 69 6.22 -17.80 -7.16
C VAL A 69 7.23 -18.06 -8.26
N LYS A 70 6.98 -19.06 -9.10
CA LYS A 70 7.86 -19.43 -10.21
C LYS A 70 7.54 -18.69 -11.51
N ASN A 71 6.29 -18.26 -11.67
CA ASN A 71 5.81 -17.58 -12.87
C ASN A 71 4.76 -16.51 -12.52
N MET A 72 4.81 -15.37 -13.22
CA MET A 72 3.93 -14.21 -13.05
C MET A 72 2.88 -14.07 -14.16
N THR A 73 2.72 -15.04 -15.07
CA THR A 73 1.76 -14.94 -16.19
C THR A 73 0.35 -14.56 -15.74
N ASP A 74 -0.11 -15.12 -14.62
CA ASP A 74 -1.47 -14.88 -14.11
C ASP A 74 -1.56 -13.68 -13.16
N TRP A 75 -0.43 -13.03 -12.86
CA TRP A 75 -0.39 -11.93 -11.92
C TRP A 75 -0.76 -10.61 -12.59
N LYS A 76 -1.50 -9.77 -11.86
CA LYS A 76 -1.83 -8.41 -12.28
C LYS A 76 -1.05 -7.39 -11.48
N PHE A 77 -0.35 -6.54 -12.21
CA PHE A 77 0.45 -5.45 -11.66
C PHE A 77 -0.30 -4.14 -11.80
N THR A 78 -0.44 -3.43 -10.69
CA THR A 78 -1.13 -2.15 -10.64
C THR A 78 -0.21 -1.07 -10.09
N MET A 79 -0.38 0.15 -10.59
CA MET A 79 0.29 1.32 -10.07
C MET A 79 -0.64 2.50 -10.29
N VAL A 80 -0.95 3.21 -9.20
CA VAL A 80 -1.69 4.48 -9.30
C VAL A 80 -0.68 5.59 -9.40
N THR A 81 -0.78 6.38 -10.47
CA THR A 81 -0.01 7.59 -10.67
C THR A 81 -0.91 8.82 -10.46
N ARG A 82 -0.25 9.95 -10.22
CA ARG A 82 -0.86 11.28 -10.17
C ARG A 82 -0.03 12.17 -11.10
N ASP A 83 -0.59 13.27 -11.57
CA ASP A 83 0.18 14.29 -12.28
C ASP A 83 1.52 14.58 -11.54
N PRO A 84 2.66 14.55 -12.25
CA PRO A 84 3.98 14.64 -11.61
C PRO A 84 4.20 15.93 -10.84
N THR A 85 3.68 17.06 -11.33
CA THR A 85 3.83 18.38 -10.70
C THR A 85 3.06 18.41 -9.39
N ASP A 86 1.81 17.98 -9.42
CA ASP A 86 0.93 17.84 -8.26
C ASP A 86 1.50 16.90 -7.19
N ARG A 87 2.05 15.76 -7.62
CA ARG A 87 2.71 14.80 -6.73
C ARG A 87 3.94 15.41 -6.07
N PHE A 88 4.78 16.10 -6.85
CA PHE A 88 5.96 16.79 -6.35
C PHE A 88 5.60 17.84 -5.31
N LEU A 89 4.65 18.75 -5.62
CA LEU A 89 4.21 19.79 -4.69
C LEU A 89 3.65 19.20 -3.39
N SER A 90 2.84 18.14 -3.48
CA SER A 90 2.32 17.44 -2.30
C SER A 90 3.44 16.82 -1.45
N GLY A 91 4.45 16.24 -2.09
CA GLY A 91 5.63 15.69 -1.42
C GLY A 91 6.49 16.76 -0.76
N PHE A 92 6.76 17.86 -1.47
CA PHE A 92 7.55 18.99 -0.98
C PHE A 92 6.89 19.66 0.22
N ILE A 93 5.59 19.95 0.14
CA ILE A 93 4.85 20.54 1.27
C ILE A 93 4.91 19.62 2.50
N ASP A 94 4.73 18.32 2.31
CA ASP A 94 4.74 17.35 3.40
C ASP A 94 6.12 17.19 4.06
N ARG A 95 7.19 17.14 3.26
CA ARG A 95 8.56 16.86 3.74
C ARG A 95 9.34 18.10 4.12
N CYS A 96 9.13 19.22 3.45
CA CYS A 96 9.98 20.41 3.58
C CYS A 96 9.29 21.57 4.27
N ILE A 97 7.95 21.68 4.19
CA ILE A 97 7.22 22.79 4.81
C ILE A 97 6.59 22.34 6.14
N ARG A 98 5.80 21.27 6.12
CA ARG A 98 5.07 20.80 7.32
C ARG A 98 5.97 20.25 8.42
N LEU A 99 7.11 19.65 8.08
CA LEU A 99 8.08 19.17 9.09
C LEU A 99 8.87 20.31 9.75
N VAL A 100 8.91 21.50 9.15
CA VAL A 100 9.64 22.67 9.65
C VAL A 100 8.78 23.55 10.57
N ILE A 101 7.47 23.28 10.68
CA ILE A 101 6.58 23.96 11.62
C ILE A 101 6.12 22.97 12.72
N PRO A 102 6.96 22.66 13.74
CA PRO A 102 6.57 21.81 14.85
C PRO A 102 5.76 22.54 15.94
N GLN A 103 4.97 23.58 15.63
CA GLN A 103 4.24 24.36 16.65
C GLN A 103 2.89 24.88 16.16
N LEU A 104 1.88 24.00 16.09
CA LEU A 104 0.44 24.29 16.24
C LEU A 104 -0.33 22.97 16.11
N ARG A 105 -0.26 22.15 17.16
CA ARG A 105 -1.26 21.12 17.43
C ARG A 105 -1.64 21.18 18.89
#